data_AF-A0A966QKD5-F1
#
_entry.id   AF-A0A966QKD5-F1
#
_cell.length_a   1.000
_cell.length_b   1.000
_cell.length_c   1.000
_cell.angle_alpha   90.00
_cell.angle_beta   90.00
_cell.angle_gamma   90.00
#
_symmetry.space_group_name_H-M   'P 1'
#
loop_
_entity.id
_entity.type
_entity.pdbx_description
1 polymer ?
#
loop_
_entity_poly.entity_id
_entity_poly.type
_entity_poly.pdbx_seq_one_letter_code
_entity_poly.pdbx_strand_id
1 'polypeptide(L)' 'MATHDETHSSHRANVLRAMVLGANDGIISTACLVLGVAASDASKTAIMTAGVAALVAGAASMALG' A
#
# COMPACT_ATOMS: atom_id res chain seq x y z
N MET A 1 6.50 25.06 -39.71
CA MET A 1 5.98 25.09 -38.33
C MET A 1 6.80 24.08 -37.55
N ALA A 2 7.75 24.56 -36.74
CA ALA A 2 8.61 23.68 -35.96
C ALA A 2 7.79 23.12 -34.78
N THR A 3 7.72 21.80 -34.65
CA THR A 3 7.09 21.13 -33.51
C THR A 3 7.98 21.32 -32.29
N HIS A 4 7.47 21.98 -31.25
CA HIS A 4 8.15 22.12 -29.96
C HIS A 4 8.01 20.77 -29.23
N ASP A 5 9.13 20.09 -28.99
CA ASP A 5 9.14 18.80 -28.30
C ASP A 5 9.21 19.05 -26.80
N GLU A 6 8.06 18.99 -26.13
CA GLU A 6 7.93 19.20 -24.70
C GLU A 6 8.26 17.89 -23.98
N THR A 7 9.25 17.90 -23.09
CA THR A 7 9.62 16.70 -22.32
C THR A 7 8.56 16.40 -21.26
N HIS A 8 7.53 15.64 -21.65
CA HIS A 8 6.43 15.25 -20.76
C HIS A 8 6.91 14.29 -19.67
N SER A 9 6.95 14.78 -18.42
CA SER A 9 7.27 13.98 -17.22
C SER A 9 6.11 13.08 -16.75
N SER A 10 5.14 12.78 -17.62
CA SER A 10 3.91 12.03 -17.32
C SER A 10 4.17 10.66 -16.68
N HIS A 11 5.24 9.98 -17.11
CA HIS A 11 5.64 8.70 -16.55
C HIS A 11 5.99 8.77 -15.05
N ARG A 12 6.75 9.80 -14.64
CA ARG A 12 7.12 9.99 -13.21
C ARG A 12 5.91 10.33 -12.36
N ALA A 13 5.00 11.13 -12.89
CA ALA A 13 3.75 11.47 -12.21
C ALA A 13 2.85 10.24 -12.01
N ASN A 14 2.79 9.34 -12.99
CA ASN A 14 2.01 8.10 -12.87
C ASN A 14 2.59 7.12 -11.84
N VAL A 15 3.92 6.97 -11.78
CA VAL A 15 4.58 6.14 -10.76
C VAL A 15 4.38 6.71 -9.35
N LEU A 16 4.51 8.03 -9.18
CA LEU A 16 4.23 8.68 -7.89
C LEU A 16 2.80 8.44 -7.43
N ARG A 17 1.82 8.54 -8.35
CA ARG A 17 0.42 8.28 -8.06
C ARG A 17 0.20 6.83 -7.60
N ALA A 18 0.82 5.85 -8.26
CA ALA A 18 0.74 4.45 -7.84
C ALA A 18 1.33 4.24 -6.44
N MET A 19 2.47 4.86 -6.14
CA MET A 19 3.11 4.80 -4.82
C MET A 19 2.23 5.39 -3.71
N VAL A 20 1.63 6.55 -3.97
CA VAL A 20 0.77 7.24 -2.98
C VAL A 20 -0.51 6.46 -2.72
N LEU A 21 -1.19 5.98 -3.77
CA LEU A 21 -2.40 5.17 -3.62
C LEU A 21 -2.09 3.85 -2.92
N GLY A 22 -1.00 3.18 -3.28
CA GLY A 22 -0.55 1.96 -2.59
C GLY A 22 -0.27 2.20 -1.10
N ALA A 23 0.43 3.28 -0.76
CA ALA A 23 0.69 3.62 0.64
C ALA A 23 -0.61 3.92 1.41
N ASN A 24 -1.54 4.65 0.81
CA ASN A 24 -2.85 4.96 1.39
C ASN A 24 -3.63 3.67 1.70
N ASP A 25 -3.77 2.81 0.69
CA ASP A 25 -4.58 1.60 0.80
C ASP A 25 -3.91 0.59 1.75
N GLY A 26 -2.57 0.54 1.77
CA GLY A 26 -1.79 -0.36 2.61
C GLY A 26 -1.91 -0.03 4.10
N ILE A 27 -1.85 1.26 4.48
CA ILE A 27 -2.00 1.69 5.88
C ILE A 27 -3.42 1.39 6.37
N ILE A 28 -4.43 1.80 5.61
CA ILE A 28 -5.84 1.64 6.02
C ILE A 28 -6.19 0.16 6.14
N SER A 29 -5.83 -0.65 5.15
CA SER A 29 -6.13 -2.09 5.15
C SER A 29 -5.46 -2.80 6.33
N THR A 30 -4.18 -2.52 6.60
CA THR A 30 -3.44 -3.13 7.72
C THR A 30 -4.00 -2.70 9.07
N ALA A 31 -4.33 -1.41 9.23
CA ALA A 31 -4.90 -0.89 10.47
C ALA A 31 -6.27 -1.50 10.76
N CYS A 32 -7.15 -1.56 9.76
CA CYS A 32 -8.48 -2.17 9.88
C CYS A 32 -8.40 -3.67 10.20
N LEU A 33 -7.47 -4.40 9.57
CA LEU A 33 -7.25 -5.81 9.87
C LEU A 33 -6.79 -6.00 11.32
N VAL A 34 -5.75 -5.29 11.75
CA VAL A 34 -5.22 -5.38 13.12
C VAL A 34 -6.29 -5.00 14.14
N LEU A 35 -7.09 -3.98 13.85
CA LEU A 35 -8.23 -3.58 14.69
C LEU A 35 -9.28 -4.70 14.78
N GLY A 36 -9.61 -5.33 13.66
CA GLY A 36 -10.55 -6.47 13.63
C GLY A 36 -10.06 -7.68 14.43
N VAL A 37 -8.76 -8.02 14.30
CA VAL A 37 -8.14 -9.09 15.09
C VAL A 37 -8.08 -8.72 16.58
N ALA A 38 -7.79 -7.46 16.91
CA ALA A 38 -7.81 -7.00 18.31
C ALA A 38 -9.21 -7.04 18.91
N ALA A 39 -10.24 -6.72 18.13
CA ALA A 39 -11.64 -6.78 18.57
C ALA A 39 -12.15 -8.21 18.83
N SER A 40 -11.47 -9.25 18.31
CA SER A 40 -11.82 -10.64 18.55
C SER A 40 -11.25 -11.22 19.86
N ASP A 41 -10.80 -10.37 20.78
CA ASP A 41 -10.12 -10.76 22.03
C ASP A 41 -8.87 -11.63 21.80
N ALA A 42 -8.20 -11.44 20.65
CA ALA A 42 -7.00 -12.20 20.31
C ALA A 42 -5.82 -11.84 21.24
N SER A 43 -4.96 -12.82 21.49
CA SER A 43 -3.73 -12.57 22.27
C SER A 43 -2.81 -11.56 21.57
N LYS A 44 -2.02 -10.80 22.33
CA LYS A 44 -1.06 -9.82 21.77
C LYS A 44 -0.12 -10.45 20.73
N THR A 45 0.33 -11.68 20.97
CA THR A 45 1.18 -12.42 20.02
C THR A 45 0.45 -12.67 18.70
N ALA A 46 -0.82 -13.07 18.75
CA ALA A 46 -1.63 -13.29 17.55
C ALA A 46 -1.89 -11.99 16.77
N ILE A 47 -2.11 -10.87 17.46
CA ILE A 47 -2.27 -9.55 16.83
C ILE A 47 -0.98 -9.15 16.09
N MET A 48 0.17 -9.33 16.73
CA MET A 48 1.48 -8.98 16.15
C MET A 48 1.82 -9.86 14.95
N THR A 49 1.59 -11.18 15.03
CA THR A 49 1.85 -12.09 13.92
C THR A 49 0.93 -11.79 12.73
N ALA A 50 -0.37 -11.57 12.98
CA ALA A 50 -1.33 -11.21 11.94
C ALA A 50 -0.98 -9.88 11.27
N GLY A 51 -0.62 -8.85 12.06
CA GLY A 51 -0.25 -7.54 11.54
C GLY A 51 1.01 -7.58 10.66
N VAL A 52 2.07 -8.26 11.10
CA VAL A 52 3.30 -8.39 10.31
C VAL A 52 3.07 -9.21 9.04
N ALA A 53 2.33 -10.32 9.14
CA ALA A 53 2.00 -11.14 7.98
C ALA A 53 1.19 -10.35 6.94
N ALA A 54 0.19 -9.59 7.39
CA ALA A 54 -0.63 -8.75 6.52
C ALA A 54 0.17 -7.62 5.85
N LEU A 55 1.09 -6.98 6.58
CA LEU A 55 1.96 -5.95 6.01
C LEU A 55 2.84 -6.52 4.89
N VAL A 56 3.48 -7.68 5.12
CA VAL A 56 4.34 -8.33 4.13
C VAL A 56 3.53 -8.80 2.93
N ALA A 57 2.40 -9.47 3.16
CA ALA A 57 1.53 -9.95 2.09
C ALA A 57 0.94 -8.79 1.26
N GLY A 58 0.52 -7.71 1.91
CA GLY A 58 -0.02 -6.51 1.26
C GLY A 58 1.03 -5.81 0.41
N ALA A 59 2.25 -5.61 0.94
CA ALA A 59 3.36 -5.04 0.19
C ALA A 59 3.73 -5.89 -1.03
N ALA A 60 3.79 -7.22 -0.87
CA ALA A 60 4.05 -8.14 -1.99
C ALA A 60 2.96 -8.04 -3.07
N SER A 61 1.68 -8.02 -2.68
CA SER A 61 0.57 -7.89 -3.63
C SER A 61 0.60 -6.58 -4.42
N MET A 62 0.96 -5.46 -3.79
CA MET A 62 1.05 -4.15 -4.46
C MET A 62 2.27 -4.01 -5.37
N ALA A 63 3.33 -4.76 -5.11
CA ALA A 63 4.52 -4.79 -5.96
C ALA A 63 4.35 -5.69 -7.19
N LEU A 64 3.53 -6.74 -7.08
CA LEU A 64 3.26 -7.69 -8.16
C LEU A 64 2.09 -7.26 -9.07
N GLY A 65 1.19 -6.42 -8.55
CA GLY A 65 0.00 -5.92 -9.23
C GLY A 65 0.24 -4.70 -10.10
#